data_AF-A0A830GEK3-F1
#
_entry.id   AF-A0A830GEK3-F1
#
_cell.length_a   1.000
_cell.length_b   1.000
_cell.length_c   1.000
_cell.angle_alpha   90.00
_cell.angle_beta   90.00
_cell.angle_gamma   90.00
#
_symmetry.space_group_name_H-M   'P 1'
#
loop_
_entity.id
_entity.type
_entity.pdbx_description
1 polymer ?
#
loop_
_entity_poly.entity_id
_entity_poly.type
_entity_poly.pdbx_seq_one_letter_code
_entity_poly.pdbx_strand_id
1 'polypeptide(L)'
;MTNAQQYSSPGCSCCGKYASYLREQLDTTLGETETEDVTDLKRQHGIPSDLQSCHTLVLDEYVVEGHVPAEVIATMLEEEPAIDGIALPGMPAGSPGMGGTKSDTFTVYKLGGGKTGDVYTEI
;
A
#
# COMPACT_ATOMS: atom_id res chain seq x y z
N MET A 1 -10.33 12.47 -10.31
CA MET A 1 -9.75 11.16 -10.64
C MET A 1 -8.34 11.17 -10.10
N THR A 2 -8.12 10.41 -9.04
CA THR A 2 -6.83 10.24 -8.38
C THR A 2 -5.95 9.35 -9.26
N ASN A 3 -4.71 9.78 -9.53
CA ASN A 3 -3.78 8.98 -10.31
C ASN A 3 -3.07 7.99 -9.40
N ALA A 4 -3.04 6.74 -9.81
CA ALA A 4 -2.47 5.65 -9.05
C ALA A 4 -1.44 4.90 -9.89
N GLN A 5 -0.26 4.67 -9.35
CA GLN A 5 0.78 3.87 -10.01
C GLN A 5 1.33 2.84 -9.04
N GLN A 6 1.10 1.57 -9.32
CA GLN A 6 1.67 0.46 -8.56
C GLN A 6 3.04 0.09 -9.12
N TYR A 7 4.02 -0.05 -8.23
CA TYR A 7 5.35 -0.56 -8.50
C TYR A 7 5.56 -1.87 -7.75
N SER A 8 5.91 -2.93 -8.47
CA SER A 8 6.11 -4.27 -7.91
C SER A 8 7.28 -4.99 -8.57
N SER A 9 7.84 -5.98 -7.87
CA SER A 9 8.85 -6.85 -8.49
C SER A 9 8.22 -7.76 -9.57
N PRO A 10 8.96 -8.08 -10.66
CA PRO A 10 8.47 -8.95 -11.72
C PRO A 10 7.99 -10.30 -11.21
N GLY A 11 6.85 -10.77 -11.70
CA GLY A 11 6.32 -12.09 -11.37
C GLY A 11 5.62 -12.21 -10.01
N CYS A 12 5.37 -11.09 -9.32
CA CYS A 12 4.59 -11.05 -8.09
C CYS A 12 3.09 -11.26 -8.36
N SER A 13 2.62 -12.51 -8.34
CA SER A 13 1.21 -12.82 -8.66
C SER A 13 0.17 -12.21 -7.70
N CYS A 14 0.50 -11.98 -6.42
CA CYS A 14 -0.39 -11.31 -5.48
C CYS A 14 -0.49 -9.80 -5.73
N CYS A 15 0.57 -9.17 -6.23
CA CYS A 15 0.59 -7.75 -6.59
C CYS A 15 -0.39 -7.44 -7.74
N GLY A 16 -0.44 -8.31 -8.77
CA GLY A 16 -1.42 -8.15 -9.86
C GLY A 16 -2.87 -8.31 -9.39
N LYS A 17 -3.13 -9.26 -8.48
CA LYS A 17 -4.47 -9.42 -7.88
C LYS A 17 -4.88 -8.21 -7.05
N TYR A 18 -3.94 -7.63 -6.31
CA TYR A 18 -4.18 -6.42 -5.55
C TYR A 18 -4.51 -5.23 -6.48
N ALA A 19 -3.79 -5.06 -7.59
CA ALA A 19 -4.12 -4.04 -8.58
C ALA A 19 -5.52 -4.25 -9.20
N SER A 20 -5.92 -5.49 -9.49
CA SER A 20 -7.30 -5.80 -9.92
C SER A 20 -8.32 -5.41 -8.85
N TYR A 21 -8.07 -5.77 -7.59
CA TYR A 21 -8.92 -5.39 -6.46
C TYR A 21 -9.07 -3.87 -6.33
N LEU A 22 -7.97 -3.11 -6.42
CA LEU A 22 -8.04 -1.64 -6.31
C LEU A 22 -8.87 -1.01 -7.43
N ARG A 23 -8.77 -1.51 -8.67
CA ARG A 23 -9.60 -1.03 -9.79
C ARG A 23 -11.09 -1.26 -9.59
N GLU A 24 -11.47 -2.27 -8.82
CA GLU A 24 -12.87 -2.57 -8.52
C GLU A 24 -13.41 -1.75 -7.34
N GLN A 25 -12.53 -1.33 -6.42
CA GLN A 25 -12.92 -0.69 -5.16
C GLN A 25 -12.69 0.82 -5.12
N LEU A 26 -11.76 1.36 -5.91
CA LEU A 26 -11.39 2.78 -5.92
C LEU A 26 -11.62 3.40 -7.29
N ASP A 27 -12.17 4.62 -7.32
CA ASP A 27 -12.30 5.43 -8.54
C ASP A 27 -10.96 6.10 -8.89
N THR A 28 -10.00 5.29 -9.34
CA THR A 28 -8.62 5.70 -9.64
C THR A 28 -8.21 5.28 -11.05
N THR A 29 -7.32 6.07 -11.64
CA THR A 29 -6.63 5.66 -12.87
C THR A 29 -5.38 4.89 -12.47
N LEU A 30 -5.48 3.55 -12.38
CA LEU A 30 -4.38 2.69 -11.93
C LEU A 30 -3.50 2.17 -13.08
N GLY A 31 -2.25 2.64 -13.10
CA GLY A 31 -1.14 2.04 -13.84
C GLY A 31 -0.37 1.00 -13.03
N GLU A 32 0.31 0.09 -13.71
CA GLU A 32 1.17 -0.94 -13.12
C GLU A 32 2.55 -0.92 -13.79
N THR A 33 3.62 -0.96 -13.00
CA THR A 33 5.00 -1.01 -13.47
C THR A 33 5.72 -2.12 -12.70
N GLU A 34 6.23 -3.11 -13.44
CA GLU A 34 7.17 -4.07 -12.88
C GLU A 34 8.59 -3.50 -12.94
N THR A 35 9.31 -3.55 -11.83
CA THR A 35 10.69 -3.05 -11.75
C THR A 35 11.58 -4.01 -10.97
N GLU A 36 12.80 -4.23 -11.46
CA GLU A 36 13.81 -5.06 -10.79
C GLU A 36 14.26 -4.43 -9.46
N ASP A 37 14.12 -3.11 -9.30
CA ASP A 37 14.53 -2.39 -8.09
C ASP A 37 13.37 -1.61 -7.45
N VAL A 38 12.38 -2.36 -6.93
CA VAL A 38 11.33 -1.78 -6.08
C VAL A 38 11.90 -1.25 -4.76
N THR A 39 13.06 -1.76 -4.33
CA THR A 39 13.69 -1.40 -3.06
C THR A 39 14.20 0.04 -3.07
N ASP A 40 14.80 0.47 -4.17
CA ASP A 40 15.24 1.84 -4.34
C ASP A 40 14.06 2.82 -4.37
N LEU A 41 12.90 2.42 -4.91
CA LEU A 41 11.67 3.21 -4.83
C LEU A 41 11.18 3.34 -3.38
N LYS A 42 11.11 2.24 -2.63
CA LYS A 42 10.76 2.26 -1.20
C LYS A 42 11.69 3.19 -0.40
N ARG A 43 13.00 3.19 -0.70
CA ARG A 43 13.98 4.07 -0.06
C ARG A 43 13.75 5.54 -0.40
N GLN A 44 13.44 5.86 -1.66
CA GLN A 44 13.14 7.23 -2.09
C GLN A 44 11.90 7.80 -1.38
N HIS A 45 10.91 6.95 -1.11
CA HIS A 45 9.72 7.32 -0.34
C HIS A 45 9.88 7.17 1.18
N GLY A 46 11.10 6.91 1.67
CA GLY A 46 11.39 6.85 3.11
C GLY A 46 10.73 5.71 3.86
N ILE A 47 10.37 4.61 3.18
CA ILE A 47 9.71 3.45 3.77
C ILE A 47 10.73 2.62 4.56
N PRO A 48 10.62 2.53 5.91
CA PRO A 48 11.54 1.73 6.72
C PRO A 48 11.46 0.26 6.36
N SER A 49 12.57 -0.47 6.48
CA SER A 49 12.65 -1.91 6.19
C SER A 49 11.54 -2.73 6.87
N ASP A 50 11.22 -2.38 8.11
CA ASP A 50 10.28 -3.12 8.95
C ASP A 50 8.82 -2.89 8.54
N LEU A 51 8.56 -1.89 7.69
CA LEU A 51 7.24 -1.57 7.15
C LEU A 51 7.09 -2.00 5.68
N GLN A 52 8.09 -2.63 5.08
CA GLN A 52 8.05 -2.98 3.66
C GLN A 52 7.18 -4.21 3.37
N SER A 53 6.64 -4.22 2.15
CA SER A 53 5.87 -5.29 1.54
C SER A 53 6.36 -5.55 0.10
N CYS A 54 5.61 -6.34 -0.67
CA CYS A 54 5.96 -6.78 -2.02
C CYS A 54 5.83 -5.69 -3.09
N HIS A 55 5.02 -4.65 -2.86
CA HIS A 55 4.79 -3.56 -3.80
C HIS A 55 4.52 -2.24 -3.09
N THR A 56 4.59 -1.16 -3.85
CA THR A 56 4.33 0.20 -3.39
C THR A 56 3.41 0.88 -4.40
N LEU A 57 2.33 1.47 -3.92
CA LEU A 57 1.39 2.27 -4.71
C LEU A 57 1.65 3.75 -4.45
N VAL A 58 1.92 4.51 -5.50
CA VAL A 58 1.98 5.97 -5.44
C VAL A 58 0.60 6.49 -5.87
N LEU A 59 -0.06 7.24 -4.99
CA LEU A 59 -1.43 7.67 -5.13
C LEU A 59 -1.50 9.19 -4.93
N ASP A 60 -1.49 9.93 -6.04
CA ASP A 60 -1.23 11.37 -6.06
C ASP A 60 0.02 11.73 -5.23
N GLU A 61 -0.17 12.31 -4.05
CA GLU A 61 0.91 12.74 -3.13
C GLU A 61 1.23 11.70 -2.05
N TYR A 62 0.37 10.69 -1.87
CA TYR A 62 0.51 9.66 -0.86
C TYR A 62 1.18 8.40 -1.39
N VAL A 63 1.74 7.64 -0.45
CA VAL A 63 2.27 6.30 -0.69
C VAL A 63 1.47 5.27 0.09
N VAL A 64 1.10 4.17 -0.56
CA VAL A 64 0.47 3.02 0.08
C VAL A 64 1.38 1.80 -0.10
N GLU A 65 1.91 1.30 1.01
CA GLU A 65 2.86 0.19 1.02
C GLU A 65 2.16 -1.12 1.36
N GLY A 66 2.22 -2.08 0.44
CA GLY A 66 1.64 -3.41 0.62
C GLY A 66 0.13 -3.50 0.44
N HIS A 67 -0.42 -4.61 0.95
CA HIS A 67 -1.79 -5.04 0.70
C HIS A 67 -2.82 -4.32 1.59
N VAL A 68 -2.77 -3.00 1.65
CA VAL A 68 -3.68 -2.17 2.44
C VAL A 68 -5.10 -2.23 1.86
N PRO A 69 -6.14 -2.45 2.66
CA PRO A 69 -7.50 -2.46 2.11
C PRO A 69 -7.97 -1.11 1.57
N ALA A 70 -8.78 -1.16 0.50
CA ALA A 70 -9.24 0.02 -0.23
C ALA A 70 -10.04 0.97 0.66
N GLU A 71 -10.77 0.44 1.65
CA GLU A 71 -11.49 1.24 2.63
C GLU A 71 -10.56 2.12 3.47
N VAL A 72 -9.36 1.62 3.84
CA VAL A 72 -8.38 2.40 4.61
C VAL A 72 -7.76 3.48 3.72
N ILE A 73 -7.49 3.16 2.45
CA ILE A 73 -6.99 4.12 1.46
C ILE A 73 -8.02 5.23 1.23
N ALA A 74 -9.29 4.87 1.05
CA ALA A 74 -10.38 5.84 0.87
C ALA A 74 -10.51 6.77 2.08
N THR A 75 -10.49 6.24 3.31
CA THR A 75 -10.49 7.07 4.51
C THR A 75 -9.28 8.01 4.57
N MET A 76 -8.07 7.55 4.22
CA MET A 76 -6.90 8.41 4.18
C MET A 76 -7.04 9.55 3.16
N LEU A 77 -7.57 9.25 1.97
CA LEU A 77 -7.84 10.29 0.95
C LEU A 77 -8.91 11.29 1.40
N GLU A 78 -9.89 10.87 2.21
CA GLU A 78 -10.93 11.75 2.75
C GLU A 78 -10.43 12.60 3.92
N GLU A 79 -9.57 12.05 4.78
CA GLU A 79 -9.02 12.76 5.95
C GLU A 79 -7.89 13.73 5.60
N GLU A 80 -7.21 13.50 4.47
CA GLU A 80 -6.00 14.21 4.03
C GLU A 80 -4.99 14.46 5.17
N PRO A 81 -4.57 13.41 5.90
CA PRO A 81 -3.71 13.58 7.06
C PRO A 81 -2.32 14.09 6.66
N ALA A 82 -1.67 14.85 7.55
CA ALA A 82 -0.30 15.35 7.37
C ALA A 82 0.75 14.23 7.53
N ILE A 83 0.72 13.24 6.64
CA ILE A 83 1.60 12.08 6.52
C ILE A 83 1.98 11.90 5.05
N ASP A 84 3.04 11.15 4.78
CA ASP A 84 3.48 10.84 3.42
C ASP A 84 2.77 9.57 2.88
N GLY A 85 2.16 8.77 3.76
CA GLY A 85 1.49 7.55 3.35
C GLY A 85 1.14 6.59 4.47
N ILE A 86 0.71 5.38 4.09
CA ILE A 86 0.36 4.28 4.99
C ILE A 86 0.98 2.95 4.54
N ALA A 87 1.21 2.04 5.48
CA ALA A 87 1.85 0.75 5.21
C ALA A 87 1.16 -0.40 5.94
N LEU A 88 0.91 -1.50 5.23
CA LEU A 88 0.64 -2.81 5.81
C LEU A 88 1.86 -3.72 5.58
N PRO A 89 2.70 -3.95 6.61
CA PRO A 89 3.97 -4.66 6.46
C PRO A 89 3.79 -6.14 6.10
N GLY A 90 4.77 -6.68 5.38
CA GLY A 90 4.79 -8.10 5.00
C GLY A 90 3.70 -8.46 3.97
N MET A 91 3.12 -9.65 4.10
CA MET A 91 2.07 -10.15 3.20
C MET A 91 1.10 -11.05 4.00
N PRO A 92 0.28 -10.46 4.89
CA PRO A 92 -0.60 -11.25 5.75
C PRO A 92 -1.69 -11.97 4.94
N ALA A 93 -2.05 -13.18 5.36
CA ALA A 93 -3.13 -13.92 4.72
C ALA A 93 -4.49 -13.22 4.94
N GLY A 94 -5.34 -13.23 3.92
CA GLY A 94 -6.64 -12.56 3.96
C GLY A 94 -6.61 -11.05 3.72
N SER A 95 -5.44 -10.44 3.52
CA SER A 95 -5.38 -9.07 2.99
C SER A 95 -5.73 -9.06 1.48
N PRO A 96 -6.18 -7.95 0.90
CA PRO A 96 -6.58 -7.93 -0.50
C PRO A 96 -5.46 -8.33 -1.45
N GLY A 97 -5.77 -9.13 -2.47
CA GLY A 97 -4.76 -9.73 -3.35
C GLY A 97 -4.00 -10.92 -2.75
N MET A 98 -3.98 -11.06 -1.42
CA MET A 98 -3.54 -12.26 -0.72
C MET A 98 -4.70 -13.24 -0.57
N GLY A 99 -4.43 -14.53 -0.82
CA GLY A 99 -5.43 -15.58 -0.57
C GLY A 99 -5.59 -15.88 0.93
N GLY A 100 -6.39 -16.90 1.21
CA GLY A 100 -6.62 -17.39 2.57
C GLY A 100 -7.70 -16.61 3.32
N THR A 101 -7.71 -16.77 4.65
CA THR A 101 -8.69 -16.15 5.54
C THR A 101 -7.93 -15.31 6.56
N LYS A 102 -8.44 -14.10 6.81
CA LYS A 102 -7.91 -13.23 7.85
C LYS A 102 -8.04 -13.91 9.21
N SER A 103 -6.92 -14.16 9.87
CA SER A 103 -6.85 -14.76 11.21
C SER A 103 -6.63 -13.74 12.32
N ASP A 104 -6.00 -12.62 12.00
CA ASP A 104 -5.51 -11.63 12.95
C ASP A 104 -5.82 -10.20 12.49
N THR A 105 -5.73 -9.26 13.42
CA THR A 105 -5.85 -7.83 13.16
C THR A 105 -4.74 -7.36 12.23
N PHE A 106 -5.08 -6.54 11.24
CA PHE A 106 -4.12 -5.85 10.39
C PHE A 106 -3.84 -4.48 10.99
N THR A 107 -2.61 -4.28 11.44
CA THR A 107 -2.14 -2.97 11.89
C THR A 107 -1.54 -2.23 10.69
N VAL A 108 -2.16 -1.12 10.32
CA VAL A 108 -1.68 -0.21 9.28
C VAL A 108 -0.91 0.92 9.95
N TYR A 109 0.28 1.23 9.45
CA TYR A 109 1.18 2.24 10.03
C TYR A 109 1.25 3.49 9.16
N LYS A 110 1.54 4.63 9.79
CA LYS A 110 1.81 5.90 9.11
C LYS A 110 3.25 5.92 8.57
N LEU A 111 3.41 6.52 7.40
CA LEU A 111 4.68 6.87 6.80
C LEU A 111 4.83 8.40 6.80
N GLY A 112 5.99 8.93 7.18
CA GLY A 112 6.25 10.37 7.09
C GLY A 112 5.66 11.19 8.23
N GLY A 113 5.61 12.51 8.04
CA GLY A 113 4.99 13.45 9.01
C GLY A 113 5.67 13.52 10.38
N GLY A 114 6.95 13.12 10.48
CA GLY A 114 7.73 13.10 11.72
C GLY A 114 7.39 11.96 12.69
N LYS A 115 6.52 11.02 12.30
CA LYS A 115 6.09 9.88 13.14
C LYS A 115 5.90 8.58 12.35
N THR A 116 6.83 8.28 11.44
CA THR A 116 6.84 7.00 10.73
C THR A 116 6.82 5.83 11.72
N GLY A 117 5.91 4.88 11.53
CA GLY A 117 5.75 3.72 12.40
C GLY A 117 4.72 3.87 13.51
N ASP A 118 4.05 5.02 13.64
CA ASP A 118 2.84 5.13 14.46
C ASP A 118 1.68 4.38 13.80
N VAL A 119 0.79 3.81 14.62
CA VAL A 119 -0.43 3.16 14.12
C VAL A 119 -1.35 4.19 13.46
N TYR A 120 -1.74 3.92 12.22
CA TYR A 120 -2.80 4.61 11.51
C TYR A 120 -4.16 4.04 11.91
N THR A 121 -4.34 2.73 11.74
CA THR A 121 -5.56 2.02 12.13
C THR A 121 -5.28 0.53 12.35
N GLU A 122 -6.22 -0.12 13.02
CA GLU A 122 -6.27 -1.56 13.22
C GLU A 122 -7.61 -2.07 12.72
N ILE A 123 -7.58 -3.01 11.78
CA ILE A 123 -8.78 -3.57 11.14
C ILE A 123 -8.79 -5.07 11.20
#